data_AF-A0A958G152-F1
#
_entry.id   AF-A0A958G152-F1
#
_cell.length_a   1.000
_cell.length_b   1.000
_cell.length_c   1.000
_cell.angle_alpha   90.00
_cell.angle_beta   90.00
_cell.angle_gamma   90.00
#
_symmetry.space_group_name_H-M   'P 1'
#
loop_
_entity.id
_entity.type
_entity.pdbx_description
1 polymer ?
#
loop_
_entity_poly.entity_id
_entity_poly.type
_entity_poly.pdbx_seq_one_letter_code
_entity_poly.pdbx_strand_id
1 'polypeptide(L)'
;MQNTKQRKNLLMVPRVLWVVFTFTLFNFILIVSLNSSAPQKPFDKSLIGVFACVALVEMLLSVALRKILFSDGNVRKAMEKAVLDGGDDLPSSLLRKVLDAQFVSVVVSLAIHETIGILGFTLSILSGDSAYVVPFVVVAFILNLPLWPREGYLLKRMRKAAPEIFRQHFPMADV
;
A
#
# COMPACT_ATOMS: atom_id res chain seq x y z
N MET A 1 -16.44 26.62 2.71
CA MET A 1 -16.14 25.92 1.43
C MET A 1 -14.69 25.47 1.24
N GLN A 2 -13.68 26.05 1.92
CA GLN A 2 -12.27 25.61 1.78
C GLN A 2 -12.00 24.18 2.30
N ASN A 3 -12.71 23.75 3.35
CA ASN A 3 -12.47 22.47 4.02
C ASN A 3 -12.74 21.23 3.13
N THR A 4 -13.71 21.32 2.21
CA THR A 4 -14.00 20.22 1.26
C THR A 4 -12.96 20.09 0.15
N LYS A 5 -12.32 21.20 -0.25
CA LYS A 5 -11.27 21.19 -1.29
C LYS A 5 -9.97 20.56 -0.77
N GLN A 6 -9.56 20.88 0.46
CA GLN A 6 -8.38 20.27 1.10
C GLN A 6 -8.54 18.76 1.32
N ARG A 7 -9.71 18.31 1.80
CA ARG A 7 -9.99 16.87 1.96
C ARG A 7 -9.85 16.10 0.65
N LYS A 8 -10.38 16.63 -0.46
CA LYS A 8 -10.27 15.99 -1.78
C LYS A 8 -8.82 15.81 -2.22
N ASN A 9 -7.96 16.79 -1.99
CA ASN A 9 -6.55 16.72 -2.40
C ASN A 9 -5.76 15.69 -1.60
N LEU A 10 -6.00 15.60 -0.28
CA LEU A 10 -5.32 14.66 0.61
C LEU A 10 -5.57 13.18 0.24
N LEU A 11 -6.75 12.89 -0.31
CA LEU A 11 -7.15 11.54 -0.70
C LEU A 11 -6.80 11.20 -2.15
N MET A 12 -6.36 12.20 -2.92
CA MET A 12 -5.97 12.01 -4.31
C MET A 12 -4.64 11.26 -4.42
N VAL A 13 -3.67 11.54 -3.54
CA VAL A 13 -2.32 10.97 -3.61
C VAL A 13 -2.34 9.43 -3.48
N PRO A 14 -3.02 8.82 -2.49
CA PRO A 14 -3.09 7.35 -2.40
C PRO A 14 -3.80 6.71 -3.60
N ARG A 15 -4.80 7.39 -4.19
CA ARG A 15 -5.50 6.91 -5.39
C ARG A 15 -4.58 6.94 -6.61
N VAL A 16 -3.83 8.03 -6.80
CA VAL A 16 -2.86 8.16 -7.88
C VAL A 16 -1.79 7.08 -7.76
N LEU A 17 -1.25 6.86 -6.56
CA LEU A 17 -0.29 5.77 -6.34
C LEU A 17 -0.90 4.42 -6.71
N TRP A 18 -2.10 4.11 -6.22
CA TRP A 18 -2.75 2.84 -6.54
C TRP A 18 -2.92 2.63 -8.05
N VAL A 19 -3.30 3.69 -8.79
CA VAL A 19 -3.40 3.66 -10.25
C VAL A 19 -2.04 3.41 -10.91
N VAL A 20 -0.99 4.11 -10.49
CA VAL A 20 0.37 3.94 -11.03
C VAL A 20 0.85 2.51 -10.81
N PHE A 21 0.74 1.98 -9.60
CA PHE A 21 1.16 0.60 -9.28
C PHE A 21 0.36 -0.45 -10.05
N THR A 22 -0.95 -0.25 -10.19
CA THR A 22 -1.79 -1.15 -10.99
C THR A 22 -1.39 -1.12 -12.46
N PHE A 23 -1.10 0.08 -12.99
CA PHE A 23 -0.60 0.25 -14.35
C PHE A 23 0.77 -0.44 -14.55
N THR A 24 1.69 -0.36 -13.57
CA THR A 24 2.96 -1.10 -13.61
C THR A 24 2.72 -2.61 -13.72
N LEU A 25 1.83 -3.17 -12.90
CA LEU A 25 1.49 -4.59 -12.95
C LEU A 25 0.93 -5.02 -14.32
N PHE A 26 0.06 -4.20 -14.92
CA PHE A 26 -0.45 -4.46 -16.27
C PHE A 26 0.66 -4.43 -17.33
N ASN A 27 1.59 -3.47 -17.24
CA ASN A 27 2.73 -3.42 -18.17
C ASN A 27 3.62 -4.65 -18.07
N PHE A 28 3.84 -5.21 -16.87
CA PHE A 28 4.60 -6.45 -16.73
C PHE A 28 3.95 -7.61 -17.48
N ILE A 29 2.63 -7.78 -17.35
CA ILE A 29 1.89 -8.82 -18.08
C ILE A 29 2.05 -8.61 -19.59
N LEU A 30 1.89 -7.36 -20.07
CA LEU A 30 2.00 -7.03 -21.49
C LEU A 30 3.41 -7.36 -22.04
N ILE A 31 4.47 -6.90 -21.36
CA ILE A 31 5.86 -7.12 -21.79
C ILE A 31 6.19 -8.62 -21.82
N VAL A 32 5.72 -9.39 -20.84
CA VAL A 32 5.92 -10.84 -20.81
C VAL A 32 5.17 -11.53 -21.95
N SER A 33 3.93 -11.11 -22.21
CA SER A 33 3.10 -11.67 -23.29
C SER A 33 3.69 -11.39 -24.67
N LEU A 34 4.39 -10.27 -24.84
CA LEU A 34 5.09 -9.94 -26.08
C LEU A 34 6.43 -10.69 -26.22
N ASN A 35 7.04 -11.12 -25.11
CA ASN A 35 8.33 -11.81 -25.10
C ASN A 35 8.23 -13.34 -25.14
N SER A 36 7.02 -13.94 -25.07
CA SER A 36 6.83 -15.39 -25.06
C SER A 36 7.23 -16.10 -26.36
N SER A 37 7.61 -15.36 -27.40
CA SER A 37 8.06 -15.90 -28.69
C SER A 37 9.58 -16.14 -28.76
N ALA A 38 10.34 -15.84 -27.69
CA ALA A 38 11.78 -16.01 -27.68
C ALA A 38 12.19 -17.49 -27.51
N PRO A 39 13.27 -17.96 -28.17
CA PRO A 39 13.78 -19.32 -28.00
C PRO A 39 14.14 -19.62 -26.54
N GLN A 40 13.55 -20.67 -25.97
CA GLN A 40 13.77 -21.06 -24.58
C GLN A 40 15.16 -21.68 -24.39
N LYS A 41 15.96 -21.08 -23.50
CA LYS A 41 17.20 -21.68 -23.00
C LYS A 41 16.88 -22.70 -21.90
N PRO A 42 17.73 -23.73 -21.69
CA PRO A 42 17.56 -24.63 -20.56
C PRO A 42 17.61 -23.83 -19.25
N PHE A 43 16.51 -23.89 -18.51
CA PHE A 43 16.29 -23.16 -17.26
C PHE A 43 16.39 -24.10 -16.06
N ASP A 44 17.11 -23.69 -15.02
CA ASP A 44 17.22 -24.45 -13.78
C ASP A 44 15.94 -24.29 -12.94
N LYS A 45 15.18 -25.38 -12.81
CA LYS A 45 13.94 -25.44 -12.04
C LYS A 45 14.13 -25.12 -10.56
N SER A 46 15.35 -25.24 -10.02
CA SER A 46 15.67 -24.90 -8.62
C SER A 46 15.38 -23.42 -8.31
N LEU A 47 15.54 -22.54 -9.30
CA LEU A 47 15.30 -21.10 -9.16
C LEU A 47 13.83 -20.78 -8.86
N ILE A 48 12.88 -21.61 -9.31
CA ILE A 48 11.46 -21.43 -8.98
C ILE A 48 11.25 -21.47 -7.47
N GLY A 49 11.88 -22.45 -6.79
CA GLY A 49 11.78 -22.60 -5.34
C GLY A 49 12.41 -21.43 -4.60
N VAL A 50 13.55 -20.91 -5.09
CA VAL A 50 14.23 -19.75 -4.50
C VAL A 50 13.34 -18.50 -4.61
N PHE A 51 12.84 -18.20 -5.82
CA PHE A 51 11.99 -17.02 -6.04
C PHE A 51 10.68 -17.09 -5.27
N ALA A 52 10.05 -18.28 -5.21
CA ALA A 52 8.85 -18.49 -4.40
C ALA A 52 9.12 -18.28 -2.90
N CYS A 53 10.27 -18.75 -2.39
CA CYS A 53 10.66 -18.54 -1.00
C CYS A 53 10.88 -17.05 -0.69
N VAL A 54 11.57 -16.32 -1.56
CA VAL A 54 11.77 -14.87 -1.40
C VAL A 54 10.43 -14.13 -1.42
N ALA A 55 9.55 -14.41 -2.38
CA ALA A 55 8.22 -13.80 -2.45
C ALA A 55 7.37 -14.10 -1.20
N LEU A 56 7.47 -15.31 -0.65
CA LEU A 56 6.80 -15.67 0.59
C LEU A 56 7.32 -14.83 1.77
N VAL A 57 8.64 -14.66 1.89
CA VAL A 57 9.25 -13.81 2.92
C VAL A 57 8.82 -12.35 2.76
N GLU A 58 8.82 -11.82 1.54
CA GLU A 58 8.34 -10.46 1.25
C GLU A 58 6.87 -10.27 1.61
N MET A 59 6.02 -11.27 1.30
CA MET A 59 4.61 -11.26 1.68
C MET A 59 4.44 -11.20 3.20
N LEU A 60 5.15 -12.07 3.94
CA LEU A 60 5.11 -12.09 5.40
C LEU A 60 5.63 -10.77 5.99
N LEU A 61 6.71 -10.22 5.43
CA LEU A 61 7.28 -8.94 5.83
C LEU A 61 6.29 -7.79 5.59
N SER A 62 5.62 -7.75 4.44
CA SER A 62 4.59 -6.75 4.15
C SER A 62 3.45 -6.80 5.18
N VAL A 63 2.96 -8.00 5.50
CA VAL A 63 1.90 -8.18 6.51
C VAL A 63 2.39 -7.72 7.90
N ALA A 64 3.62 -8.07 8.29
CA ALA A 64 4.20 -7.66 9.56
C ALA A 64 4.39 -6.15 9.65
N LEU A 65 5.01 -5.53 8.63
CA LEU A 65 5.20 -4.09 8.54
C LEU A 65 3.87 -3.35 8.57
N ARG A 66 2.85 -3.84 7.86
CA ARG A 66 1.52 -3.23 7.91
C ARG A 66 0.95 -3.24 9.33
N LYS A 67 1.07 -4.34 10.07
CA LYS A 67 0.62 -4.40 11.48
C LYS A 67 1.36 -3.41 12.38
N ILE A 68 2.66 -3.25 12.18
CA ILE A 68 3.51 -2.35 12.96
C ILE A 68 3.21 -0.89 12.62
N LEU A 69 3.32 -0.53 11.35
CA LEU A 69 3.18 0.85 10.86
C LEU A 69 1.76 1.36 11.05
N PHE A 70 0.77 0.53 10.73
CA PHE A 70 -0.62 0.83 11.02
C PHE A 70 -1.05 0.31 12.39
N SER A 71 -0.24 0.38 13.44
CA SER A 71 -0.72 0.06 14.79
C SER A 71 -1.61 1.18 15.35
N ASP A 72 -2.59 0.84 16.19
CA ASP A 72 -3.45 1.85 16.84
C ASP A 72 -2.62 2.78 17.75
N GLY A 73 -1.50 2.27 18.29
CA GLY A 73 -0.52 3.06 19.05
C GLY A 73 0.17 4.14 18.20
N ASN A 74 0.54 3.84 16.96
CA ASN A 74 1.13 4.85 16.07
C ASN A 74 0.12 5.92 15.67
N VAL A 75 -1.13 5.55 15.41
CA VAL A 75 -2.21 6.52 15.13
C VAL A 75 -2.42 7.43 16.33
N ARG A 76 -2.49 6.86 17.54
CA ARG A 76 -2.62 7.62 18.79
C ARG A 76 -1.44 8.59 18.98
N LYS A 77 -0.20 8.13 18.86
CA LYS A 77 1.00 8.99 18.96
C LYS A 77 1.00 10.13 17.93
N ALA A 78 0.57 9.85 16.70
CA ALA A 78 0.46 10.88 15.66
C ALA A 78 -0.61 11.92 16.00
N MET A 79 -1.73 11.50 16.59
CA MET A 79 -2.78 12.40 17.06
C MET A 79 -2.32 13.24 18.26
N GLU A 80 -1.70 12.63 19.26
CA GLU A 80 -1.15 13.35 20.42
C GLU A 80 -0.11 14.40 19.98
N LYS A 81 0.81 14.03 19.08
CA LYS A 81 1.78 14.97 18.50
C LYS A 81 1.11 16.08 17.69
N ALA A 82 0.04 15.79 16.97
CA ALA A 82 -0.71 16.82 16.24
C ALA A 82 -1.41 17.80 17.18
N VAL A 83 -1.93 17.34 18.32
CA VAL A 83 -2.52 18.20 19.35
C VAL A 83 -1.47 19.11 19.97
N LEU A 84 -0.30 18.56 20.33
CA LEU A 84 0.79 19.34 20.93
C LEU A 84 1.35 20.42 20.00
N ASP A 85 1.42 20.11 18.70
CA ASP A 85 2.01 21.01 17.70
C ASP A 85 0.98 22.00 17.10
N GLY A 86 -0.31 21.87 17.40
CA GLY A 86 -1.38 22.56 16.68
C GLY A 86 -1.90 23.82 17.39
N GLY A 87 -1.94 24.94 16.66
CA GLY A 87 -2.69 26.15 17.00
C GLY A 87 -4.15 26.09 16.49
N ASP A 88 -4.72 27.23 16.09
CA ASP A 88 -6.16 27.38 15.74
C ASP A 88 -6.70 26.41 14.67
N ASP A 89 -5.84 25.84 13.82
CA ASP A 89 -6.19 24.87 12.75
C ASP A 89 -5.93 23.39 13.13
N LEU A 90 -6.25 23.03 14.38
CA LEU A 90 -6.04 21.70 14.95
C LEU A 90 -6.66 20.52 14.17
N PRO A 91 -7.91 20.60 13.66
CA PRO A 91 -8.53 19.44 13.00
C PRO A 91 -7.89 19.06 11.66
N SER A 92 -7.39 20.05 10.91
CA SER A 92 -6.76 19.83 9.59
C SER A 92 -5.33 19.30 9.75
N SER A 93 -4.58 19.83 10.72
CA SER A 93 -3.23 19.36 11.05
C SER A 93 -3.22 17.93 11.62
N LEU A 94 -4.22 17.57 12.45
CA LEU A 94 -4.47 16.20 12.91
C LEU A 94 -4.66 15.22 11.75
N LEU A 95 -5.60 15.53 10.86
CA LEU A 95 -5.90 14.66 9.73
C LEU A 95 -4.68 14.51 8.83
N ARG A 96 -3.96 15.61 8.56
CA ARG A 96 -2.76 15.60 7.73
C ARG A 96 -1.66 14.72 8.30
N LYS A 97 -1.31 14.85 9.59
CA LYS A 97 -0.23 14.03 10.18
C LYS A 97 -0.56 12.55 10.22
N VAL A 98 -1.80 12.19 10.51
CA VAL A 98 -2.26 10.79 10.47
C VAL A 98 -2.19 10.27 9.04
N LEU A 99 -2.60 11.07 8.05
CA LEU A 99 -2.51 10.71 6.63
C LEU A 99 -1.07 10.58 6.16
N ASP A 100 -0.16 11.48 6.55
CA ASP A 100 1.26 11.43 6.17
C ASP A 100 1.92 10.15 6.70
N ALA A 101 1.66 9.79 7.96
CA ALA A 101 2.16 8.55 8.55
C ALA A 101 1.62 7.30 7.81
N GLN A 102 0.34 7.32 7.44
CA GLN A 102 -0.25 6.22 6.66
C GLN A 102 0.26 6.20 5.22
N PHE A 103 0.53 7.35 4.63
CA PHE A 103 1.04 7.48 3.27
C PHE A 103 2.37 6.77 3.12
N VAL A 104 3.31 7.01 4.04
CA VAL A 104 4.60 6.30 4.06
C VAL A 104 4.38 4.79 4.13
N SER A 105 3.47 4.33 4.99
CA SER A 105 3.19 2.90 5.10
C SER A 105 2.56 2.30 3.84
N VAL A 106 1.69 3.03 3.14
CA VAL A 106 1.11 2.63 1.86
C VAL A 106 2.21 2.53 0.80
N VAL A 107 3.07 3.55 0.68
CA VAL A 107 4.19 3.56 -0.28
C VAL A 107 5.13 2.38 -0.04
N VAL A 108 5.54 2.15 1.22
CA VAL A 108 6.42 1.03 1.57
C VAL A 108 5.76 -0.31 1.25
N SER A 109 4.48 -0.47 1.57
CA SER A 109 3.76 -1.72 1.27
C SER A 109 3.64 -1.95 -0.25
N LEU A 110 3.30 -0.90 -1.00
CA LEU A 110 3.20 -0.96 -2.47
C LEU A 110 4.54 -1.34 -3.10
N ALA A 111 5.65 -0.75 -2.64
CA ALA A 111 6.99 -1.10 -3.12
C ALA A 111 7.32 -2.58 -2.90
N ILE A 112 7.01 -3.13 -1.72
CA ILE A 112 7.21 -4.57 -1.42
C ILE A 112 6.30 -5.45 -2.30
N HIS A 113 5.11 -5.00 -2.67
CA HIS A 113 4.27 -5.79 -3.58
C HIS A 113 4.77 -5.73 -5.02
N GLU A 114 5.33 -4.60 -5.44
CA GLU A 114 5.98 -4.47 -6.74
C GLU A 114 7.21 -5.37 -6.86
N THR A 115 8.01 -5.54 -5.80
CA THR A 115 9.15 -6.46 -5.83
C THR A 115 8.70 -7.89 -6.09
N ILE A 116 7.58 -8.35 -5.52
CA ILE A 116 6.99 -9.66 -5.83
C ILE A 116 6.66 -9.77 -7.32
N GLY A 117 6.04 -8.74 -7.90
CA GLY A 117 5.74 -8.69 -9.34
C GLY A 117 7.00 -8.75 -10.21
N ILE A 118 8.04 -8.00 -9.82
CA ILE A 118 9.35 -8.00 -10.48
C ILE A 118 10.01 -9.38 -10.39
N LEU A 119 9.94 -10.07 -9.26
CA LEU A 119 10.45 -11.43 -9.11
C LEU A 119 9.79 -12.40 -10.11
N GLY A 120 8.46 -12.35 -10.24
CA GLY A 120 7.74 -13.14 -11.23
C GLY A 120 8.12 -12.79 -12.67
N PHE A 121 8.33 -11.50 -12.94
CA PHE A 121 8.77 -11.01 -14.25
C PHE A 121 10.18 -11.52 -14.59
N THR A 122 11.12 -11.40 -13.65
CA THR A 122 12.48 -11.93 -13.78
C THR A 122 12.46 -13.44 -14.00
N LEU A 123 11.65 -14.18 -13.24
CA LEU A 123 11.51 -15.63 -13.39
C LEU A 123 10.95 -16.00 -14.78
N SER A 124 9.98 -15.24 -15.27
CA SER A 124 9.40 -15.44 -16.61
C SER A 124 10.43 -15.19 -17.72
N ILE A 125 11.25 -14.15 -17.61
CA ILE A 125 12.33 -13.89 -18.56
C ILE A 125 13.37 -15.03 -18.54
N LEU A 126 13.78 -15.47 -17.35
CA LEU A 126 14.80 -16.50 -17.20
C LEU A 126 14.33 -17.87 -17.71
N SER A 127 13.06 -18.20 -17.50
CA SER A 127 12.47 -19.46 -17.95
C SER A 127 11.99 -19.42 -19.41
N GLY A 128 11.75 -18.23 -19.96
CA GLY A 128 11.11 -18.06 -21.26
C GLY A 128 9.64 -18.49 -21.29
N ASP A 129 8.99 -18.56 -20.13
CA ASP A 129 7.59 -18.98 -19.98
C ASP A 129 6.80 -17.93 -19.18
N SER A 130 5.72 -17.43 -19.77
CA SER A 130 4.84 -16.43 -19.17
C SER A 130 4.00 -17.00 -18.03
N ALA A 131 3.83 -18.31 -17.94
CA ALA A 131 3.06 -18.92 -16.85
C ALA A 131 3.65 -18.58 -15.47
N TYR A 132 4.96 -18.37 -15.37
CA TYR A 132 5.63 -18.06 -14.11
C TYR A 132 5.35 -16.64 -13.59
N VAL A 133 4.97 -15.67 -14.42
CA VAL A 133 4.67 -14.30 -13.92
C VAL A 133 3.31 -14.24 -13.21
N VAL A 134 2.36 -15.05 -13.67
CA VAL A 134 0.95 -15.02 -13.24
C VAL A 134 0.80 -15.16 -11.71
N PRO A 135 1.36 -16.19 -11.04
CA PRO A 135 1.15 -16.34 -9.59
C PRO A 135 1.70 -15.16 -8.79
N PHE A 136 2.84 -14.59 -9.20
CA PHE A 136 3.44 -13.44 -8.51
C PHE A 136 2.61 -12.17 -8.67
N VAL A 137 2.12 -11.90 -9.89
CA VAL A 137 1.24 -10.75 -10.14
C VAL A 137 -0.08 -10.89 -9.40
N VAL A 138 -0.67 -12.10 -9.36
CA VAL A 138 -1.88 -12.36 -8.59
C VAL A 138 -1.65 -12.10 -7.10
N VAL A 139 -0.53 -12.57 -6.54
CA VAL A 139 -0.17 -12.30 -5.14
C VAL A 139 0.03 -10.80 -4.90
N ALA A 140 0.81 -10.11 -5.73
CA ALA A 140 1.03 -8.67 -5.63
C ALA A 140 -0.30 -7.89 -5.68
N PHE A 141 -1.21 -8.27 -6.58
CA PHE A 141 -2.53 -7.68 -6.71
C PHE A 141 -3.40 -7.92 -5.47
N ILE A 142 -3.45 -9.16 -4.96
CA ILE A 142 -4.18 -9.49 -3.73
C ILE A 142 -3.65 -8.66 -2.55
N LEU A 143 -2.34 -8.49 -2.44
CA LEU A 143 -1.71 -7.70 -1.37
C LEU A 143 -1.99 -6.18 -1.50
N ASN A 144 -2.23 -5.70 -2.72
CA ASN A 144 -2.63 -4.32 -3.02
C ASN A 144 -4.10 -4.02 -2.65
N LEU A 145 -5.01 -5.00 -2.70
CA LEU A 145 -6.44 -4.78 -2.44
C LEU A 145 -6.74 -4.10 -1.08
N PRO A 146 -6.13 -4.49 0.05
CA PRO A 146 -6.41 -3.85 1.33
C PRO A 146 -5.76 -2.46 1.48
N LEU A 147 -4.85 -2.06 0.58
CA LEU A 147 -4.29 -0.71 0.55
C LEU A 147 -5.21 0.30 -0.14
N TRP A 148 -6.36 -0.15 -0.66
CA TRP A 148 -7.33 0.74 -1.28
C TRP A 148 -7.72 1.87 -0.32
N PRO A 149 -7.62 3.14 -0.74
CA PRO A 149 -7.91 4.27 0.14
C PRO A 149 -9.38 4.29 0.54
N ARG A 150 -9.66 3.90 1.80
CA ARG A 150 -10.99 3.91 2.42
C ARG A 150 -11.08 5.04 3.44
N GLU A 151 -11.65 6.16 3.02
CA GLU A 151 -11.83 7.37 3.84
C GLU A 151 -12.50 7.06 5.19
N GLY A 152 -13.56 6.25 5.16
CA GLY A 152 -14.30 5.86 6.36
C GLY A 152 -13.50 4.96 7.32
N TYR A 153 -12.51 4.22 6.84
CA TYR A 153 -11.69 3.35 7.71
C TYR A 153 -10.75 4.18 8.58
N LEU A 154 -10.14 5.21 8.00
CA LEU A 154 -9.27 6.17 8.68
C LEU A 154 -9.98 6.86 9.85
N LEU A 155 -11.15 7.43 9.60
CA LEU A 155 -11.93 8.13 10.63
C LEU A 155 -12.39 7.17 11.73
N LYS A 156 -12.90 5.99 11.37
CA LYS A 156 -13.25 4.94 12.34
C LYS A 156 -12.07 4.54 13.21
N ARG A 157 -10.88 4.49 12.62
CA ARG A 157 -9.66 4.12 13.34
C ARG A 157 -9.17 5.22 14.26
N MET A 158 -9.18 6.48 13.84
CA MET A 158 -8.87 7.63 14.71
C MET A 158 -9.82 7.66 15.90
N ARG A 159 -11.12 7.47 15.67
CA ARG A 159 -12.14 7.35 16.71
C ARG A 159 -11.82 6.22 17.71
N LYS A 160 -11.39 5.06 17.21
CA LYS A 160 -11.04 3.91 18.06
C LYS A 160 -9.74 4.13 18.84
N ALA A 161 -8.73 4.72 18.21
CA ALA A 161 -7.39 4.86 18.77
C ALA A 161 -7.28 5.99 19.82
N ALA A 162 -8.04 7.07 19.64
CA ALA A 162 -8.06 8.21 20.55
C ALA A 162 -9.46 8.84 20.62
N PRO A 163 -10.43 8.18 21.29
CA PRO A 163 -11.83 8.60 21.28
C PRO A 163 -12.05 9.99 21.89
N GLU A 164 -11.28 10.36 22.91
CA GLU A 164 -11.40 11.66 23.58
C GLU A 164 -10.96 12.81 22.66
N ILE A 165 -9.75 12.70 22.08
CA ILE A 165 -9.22 13.68 21.10
C ILE A 165 -10.15 13.76 19.89
N PHE A 166 -10.67 12.61 19.44
CA PHE A 166 -11.58 12.58 18.30
C PHE A 166 -12.90 13.31 18.58
N ARG A 167 -13.55 13.06 19.72
CA ARG A 167 -14.80 13.73 20.10
C ARG A 167 -14.62 15.24 20.27
N GLN A 168 -13.50 15.67 20.85
CA GLN A 168 -13.21 17.09 21.07
C GLN A 168 -13.04 17.87 19.76
N HIS A 169 -12.58 17.23 18.69
CA HIS A 169 -12.21 17.93 17.46
C HIS A 169 -13.03 17.55 16.22
N PHE A 170 -13.85 16.49 16.31
CA PHE A 170 -14.74 16.02 15.26
C PHE A 170 -16.17 15.74 15.78
N PRO A 171 -16.84 16.70 16.45
CA PRO A 171 -18.14 16.46 17.10
C PRO A 171 -19.27 16.10 16.12
N MET A 172 -19.14 16.54 14.85
CA MET A 172 -20.14 16.29 13.81
C MET A 172 -19.97 14.94 13.10
N ALA A 173 -18.94 14.15 13.43
CA ALA A 173 -18.70 12.85 12.79
C ALA A 173 -19.52 11.70 13.40
N ASP A 174 -20.24 11.95 14.50
CA ASP A 174 -21.04 10.95 15.24
C ASP A 174 -22.47 10.76 14.69
N VAL A 175 -22.81 11.45 13.59
CA VAL A 175 -24.04 11.25 12.80
C VAL A 175 -23.76 10.35 11.61
#